data_AF-A0A8U0FPN0-F1
#
_entry.id   AF-A0A8U0FPN0-F1
#
_cell.length_a   1.000
_cell.length_b   1.000
_cell.length_c   1.000
_cell.angle_alpha   90.00
_cell.angle_beta   90.00
_cell.angle_gamma   90.00
#
_symmetry.space_group_name_H-M   'P 1'
#
loop_
_entity.id
_entity.type
_entity.pdbx_description
1 polymer ?
#
loop_
_entity_poly.entity_id
_entity_poly.type
_entity_poly.pdbx_seq_one_letter_code
_entity_poly.pdbx_strand_id
1 'polypeptide(L)'
;MSVAALNNRLLQKTFRTFQSRDYGADSLKELLEAFKPAFELKEEKGGSTVTFHDLSLSAASLVTRATAPDQQAESPVSVGAGRIRADLWTSIMDYSSGNRYVWDERKGIARKASNDDTGPLLPTIRSEEFRTWRAEFLTSAKATLAPEDRAIATRWCEKLLPTSSLPPELQAPWNKELSRRVRDRLSSFFSSRDTRSLDDEVDQKEFIGSDQAADEEMTAAIDSGEFFLVGELVARRLEQKSGVDASTALARMVAAWSTTKGSLLQPDSVPELVGRLDALPTESVALALVSAIRRLRVCPERLPWIA
;
A
#
# COMPACT_ATOMS: atom_id res chain seq x y z
N MET A 1 17.99 -16.92 29.63
CA MET A 1 18.57 -15.58 29.31
C MET A 1 17.75 -14.52 30.04
N SER A 2 18.32 -13.45 30.58
CA SER A 2 17.50 -12.41 31.24
C SER A 2 16.64 -11.63 30.23
N VAL A 3 15.47 -11.14 30.65
CA VAL A 3 14.59 -10.29 29.80
C VAL A 3 15.34 -9.08 29.24
N ALA A 4 16.21 -8.45 30.04
CA ALA A 4 17.02 -7.32 29.59
C ALA A 4 18.01 -7.71 28.48
N ALA A 5 18.66 -8.87 28.60
CA ALA A 5 19.57 -9.38 27.55
C ALA A 5 18.81 -9.72 26.27
N LEU A 6 17.59 -10.26 26.38
CA LEU A 6 16.73 -10.51 25.23
C LEU A 6 16.32 -9.21 24.53
N ASN A 7 15.88 -8.20 25.29
CA ASN A 7 15.53 -6.89 24.74
C ASN A 7 16.70 -6.27 23.98
N ASN A 8 17.91 -6.33 24.55
CA ASN A 8 19.12 -5.84 23.89
C ASN A 8 19.42 -6.60 22.60
N ARG A 9 19.25 -7.92 22.55
CA ARG A 9 19.41 -8.72 21.32
C ARG A 9 18.37 -8.38 20.27
N LEU A 10 17.11 -8.18 20.67
CA LEU A 10 16.03 -7.76 19.76
C LEU A 10 16.31 -6.37 19.19
N LEU A 11 16.74 -5.42 20.02
CA LEU A 11 17.17 -4.10 19.56
C LEU A 11 18.37 -4.19 18.62
N GLN A 12 19.36 -5.04 18.86
CA GLN A 12 20.49 -5.22 17.94
C GLN A 12 20.04 -5.76 16.58
N LYS A 13 19.19 -6.80 16.56
CA LYS A 13 18.69 -7.42 15.33
C LYS A 13 17.77 -6.52 14.53
N THR A 14 17.07 -5.60 15.18
CA THR A 14 16.12 -4.66 14.56
C THR A 14 16.71 -3.26 14.37
N PHE A 15 18.04 -3.10 14.45
CA PHE A 15 18.68 -1.79 14.33
C PHE A 15 18.08 -0.72 15.29
N ARG A 16 17.74 -1.15 16.50
CA ARG A 16 17.14 -0.38 17.60
C ARG A 16 15.72 0.14 17.32
N THR A 17 14.98 -0.50 16.43
CA THR A 17 13.60 -0.11 16.12
C THR A 17 12.55 -0.91 16.89
N PHE A 18 12.91 -2.03 17.52
CA PHE A 18 11.95 -2.86 18.27
C PHE A 18 11.24 -2.11 19.40
N GLN A 19 9.90 -2.08 19.36
CA GLN A 19 9.04 -1.67 20.46
C GLN A 19 7.96 -2.74 20.71
N SER A 20 7.71 -3.11 21.97
CA SER A 20 6.69 -4.10 22.32
C SER A 20 5.27 -3.69 21.90
N ARG A 21 5.01 -2.38 21.86
CA ARG A 21 3.72 -1.80 21.46
C ARG A 21 3.38 -2.04 20.00
N ASP A 22 4.38 -2.18 19.13
CA ASP A 22 4.17 -2.51 17.71
C ASP A 22 3.53 -3.91 17.54
N TYR A 23 3.57 -4.74 18.60
CA TYR A 23 2.99 -6.07 18.66
C TYR A 23 1.80 -6.17 19.63
N GLY A 24 1.22 -5.03 20.03
CA GLY A 24 0.03 -4.98 20.88
C GLY A 24 0.28 -5.26 22.36
N ALA A 25 1.52 -5.20 22.84
CA ALA A 25 1.87 -5.37 24.25
C ALA A 25 2.47 -4.09 24.83
N ASP A 26 2.10 -3.75 26.07
CA ASP A 26 2.63 -2.57 26.76
C ASP A 26 4.05 -2.80 27.31
N SER A 27 4.46 -4.08 27.44
CA SER A 27 5.80 -4.45 27.89
C SER A 27 6.34 -5.70 27.20
N LEU A 28 7.66 -5.88 27.21
CA LEU A 28 8.29 -7.11 26.69
C LEU A 28 7.86 -8.34 27.49
N LYS A 29 7.59 -8.21 28.80
CA LYS A 29 7.09 -9.33 29.62
C LYS A 29 5.73 -9.80 29.14
N GLU A 30 4.80 -8.87 28.92
CA GLU A 30 3.47 -9.15 28.40
C GLU A 30 3.53 -9.76 27.00
N LEU A 31 4.43 -9.24 26.15
CA LEU A 31 4.65 -9.80 24.82
C LEU A 31 5.10 -11.27 24.90
N LEU A 32 6.07 -11.59 25.77
CA LEU A 32 6.55 -12.96 25.95
C LEU A 32 5.47 -13.90 26.51
N GLU A 33 4.61 -13.38 27.38
CA GLU A 33 3.48 -14.11 27.95
C GLU A 33 2.45 -14.47 26.86
N ALA A 34 2.20 -13.56 25.91
CA ALA A 34 1.32 -13.80 24.76
C ALA A 34 1.85 -14.88 23.80
N PHE A 35 3.16 -15.16 23.81
CA PHE A 35 3.79 -16.21 23.00
C PHE A 35 4.00 -17.54 23.74
N LYS A 36 3.31 -17.78 24.87
CA LYS A 36 3.26 -19.12 25.45
C LYS A 36 2.63 -20.12 24.46
N PRO A 37 3.17 -21.34 24.30
CA PRO A 37 4.21 -21.98 25.11
C PRO A 37 5.65 -21.80 24.59
N ALA A 38 5.90 -21.01 23.53
CA ALA A 38 7.23 -20.87 22.93
C ALA A 38 8.25 -20.25 23.88
N PHE A 39 7.77 -19.37 24.77
CA PHE A 39 8.57 -18.73 25.80
C PHE A 39 8.01 -19.07 27.18
N GLU A 40 8.90 -19.40 28.11
CA GLU A 40 8.57 -19.53 29.52
C GLU A 40 9.35 -18.47 30.30
N LEU A 41 8.62 -17.65 31.05
CA LEU A 41 9.17 -16.62 31.92
C LEU A 41 9.24 -17.16 33.34
N LYS A 42 10.44 -17.27 33.91
CA LYS A 42 10.66 -17.62 35.32
C LYS A 42 11.09 -16.39 36.08
N GLU A 43 10.35 -16.04 37.13
CA GLU A 43 10.75 -14.97 38.05
C GLU A 43 11.63 -15.54 39.16
N GLU A 44 12.88 -15.08 39.21
CA GLU A 44 13.86 -15.45 40.24
C GLU A 44 14.20 -14.23 41.10
N LYS A 45 14.73 -14.46 42.31
CA LYS A 45 15.20 -13.39 43.20
C LYS A 45 16.44 -12.71 42.58
N GLY A 46 16.20 -11.76 41.69
CA GLY A 46 17.24 -11.07 40.90
C GLY A 46 16.81 -10.68 39.49
N GLY A 47 15.63 -11.11 39.02
CA GLY A 47 15.08 -10.72 37.73
C GLY A 47 14.26 -11.82 37.07
N SER A 48 13.72 -11.52 35.88
CA SER A 48 13.00 -12.50 35.07
C SER A 48 13.95 -13.13 34.05
N THR A 49 13.98 -14.46 34.04
CA THR A 49 14.73 -15.28 33.07
C THR A 49 13.76 -15.87 32.05
N VAL A 50 14.11 -15.74 30.78
CA VAL A 50 13.39 -16.32 29.63
C VAL A 50 14.07 -17.62 29.22
N THR A 51 13.30 -18.69 29.15
CA THR A 51 13.68 -19.97 28.52
C THR A 51 12.91 -20.14 27.22
N PHE A 52 13.64 -20.49 26.17
CA PHE A 52 13.10 -20.77 24.85
C PHE A 52 12.82 -22.27 24.79
N HIS A 53 11.57 -22.64 24.55
CA HIS A 53 11.24 -24.01 24.22
C HIS A 53 11.42 -24.17 22.71
N ASP A 54 12.15 -25.20 22.30
CA ASP A 54 12.30 -25.55 20.89
C ASP A 54 10.97 -26.13 20.41
N LEU A 55 10.01 -25.23 20.19
CA LEU A 55 8.85 -25.54 19.42
C LEU A 55 9.34 -25.50 17.98
N SER A 56 9.39 -26.68 17.37
CA SER A 56 9.12 -26.81 15.94
C SER A 56 7.78 -26.13 15.71
N LEU A 57 7.81 -24.82 15.50
CA LEU A 57 6.65 -23.98 15.24
C LEU A 57 6.16 -24.42 13.86
N SER A 58 5.33 -25.45 13.84
CA SER A 58 4.45 -25.71 12.71
C SER A 58 3.64 -24.44 12.52
N ALA A 59 3.85 -23.78 11.38
CA ALA A 59 3.29 -22.48 11.02
C ALA A 59 1.75 -22.41 11.14
N ALA A 60 1.08 -23.54 11.34
CA ALA A 60 -0.37 -23.66 11.49
C ALA A 60 -0.96 -23.03 12.78
N SER A 61 -0.19 -22.86 13.88
CA SER A 61 -0.77 -22.38 15.16
C SER A 61 -0.66 -20.86 15.42
N LEU A 62 -0.01 -20.08 14.55
CA LEU A 62 0.08 -18.62 14.71
C LEU A 62 -0.98 -17.83 13.90
N VAL A 63 -1.95 -18.50 13.28
CA VAL A 63 -2.89 -17.86 12.33
C VAL A 63 -4.20 -17.38 12.99
N THR A 64 -4.47 -17.68 14.26
CA THR A 64 -5.62 -17.07 14.95
C THR A 64 -5.18 -15.77 15.62
N ARG A 65 -5.46 -14.65 14.93
CA ARG A 65 -5.45 -13.25 15.41
C ARG A 65 -4.24 -12.36 15.07
N ALA A 66 -3.59 -12.63 13.95
CA ALA A 66 -2.85 -11.61 13.20
C ALA A 66 -3.02 -11.87 11.70
N THR A 67 -4.06 -11.30 11.09
CA THR A 67 -4.14 -11.17 9.64
C THR A 67 -3.07 -10.18 9.16
N ALA A 68 -1.91 -10.70 8.80
CA ALA A 68 -1.05 -10.10 7.78
C ALA A 68 -1.14 -11.00 6.54
N PRO A 69 -1.45 -10.46 5.34
CA PRO A 69 -1.60 -11.27 4.16
C PRO A 69 -0.23 -11.69 3.62
N ASP A 70 -0.28 -12.88 3.04
CA ASP A 70 0.69 -13.52 2.18
C ASP A 70 1.15 -12.60 1.05
N GLN A 71 2.40 -12.79 0.60
CA GLN A 71 3.00 -12.06 -0.53
C GLN A 71 2.39 -12.54 -1.86
N GLN A 72 1.10 -12.28 -2.07
CA GLN A 72 0.51 -12.29 -3.39
C GLN A 72 0.84 -10.97 -4.07
N ALA A 73 1.21 -11.06 -5.35
CA ALA A 73 1.55 -9.92 -6.19
C ALA A 73 0.49 -8.82 -6.06
N GLU A 74 0.83 -7.75 -5.33
CA GLU A 74 -0.03 -6.59 -5.17
C GLU A 74 -0.30 -5.98 -6.55
N SER A 75 -1.58 -5.78 -6.86
CA SER A 75 -2.11 -5.10 -8.03
C SER A 75 -1.42 -3.74 -8.30
N PRO A 76 -1.46 -3.23 -9.54
CA PRO A 76 -0.72 -2.03 -9.95
C PRO A 76 -0.87 -0.85 -8.99
N VAL A 77 0.29 -0.31 -8.62
CA VAL A 77 0.55 0.58 -7.48
C VAL A 77 -0.26 1.86 -7.56
N SER A 78 -1.39 1.90 -6.86
CA SER A 78 -2.03 3.16 -6.50
C SER A 78 -1.26 3.79 -5.34
N VAL A 79 -0.54 4.89 -5.59
CA VAL A 79 0.07 5.73 -4.54
C VAL A 79 -1.05 6.53 -3.83
N GLY A 80 -1.95 5.82 -3.16
CA GLY A 80 -3.04 6.43 -2.39
C GLY A 80 -2.53 7.11 -1.11
N ALA A 81 -3.45 7.68 -0.32
CA ALA A 81 -3.20 8.35 0.96
C ALA A 81 -2.59 7.45 2.07
N GLY A 82 -2.10 6.26 1.72
CA GLY A 82 -1.49 5.28 2.61
C GLY A 82 0.01 5.49 2.87
N ARG A 83 0.58 4.48 3.54
CA ARG A 83 2.00 4.35 3.87
C ARG A 83 2.81 4.10 2.59
N ILE A 84 3.92 4.83 2.42
CA ILE A 84 4.85 4.59 1.32
C ILE A 84 5.52 3.23 1.54
N ARG A 85 5.52 2.37 0.52
CA ARG A 85 6.20 1.07 0.58
C ARG A 85 7.69 1.23 0.90
N ALA A 86 8.24 0.28 1.65
CA ALA A 86 9.60 0.40 2.18
C ALA A 86 10.68 0.41 1.09
N ASP A 87 10.49 -0.35 0.01
CA ASP A 87 11.40 -0.39 -1.14
C ASP A 87 11.42 0.95 -1.89
N LEU A 88 10.25 1.53 -2.14
CA LEU A 88 10.11 2.86 -2.74
C LEU A 88 10.74 3.93 -1.84
N TRP A 89 10.43 3.91 -0.55
CA TRP A 89 11.03 4.84 0.41
C TRP A 89 12.57 4.77 0.38
N THR A 90 13.13 3.57 0.47
CA THR A 90 14.57 3.35 0.49
C THR A 90 15.21 3.82 -0.81
N SER A 91 14.63 3.48 -1.96
CA SER A 91 15.16 3.85 -3.27
C SER A 91 15.18 5.37 -3.51
N ILE A 92 14.17 6.09 -3.01
CA ILE A 92 14.08 7.54 -3.16
C ILE A 92 15.00 8.27 -2.16
N MET A 93 15.11 7.75 -0.93
CA MET A 93 15.87 8.36 0.16
C MET A 93 17.38 8.01 0.14
N ASP A 94 17.84 7.13 -0.75
CA ASP A 94 19.25 6.73 -0.82
C ASP A 94 20.15 7.74 -1.56
N TYR A 95 20.10 9.00 -1.14
CA TYR A 95 20.86 10.11 -1.74
C TYR A 95 22.37 10.07 -1.44
N SER A 96 22.81 9.24 -0.48
CA SER A 96 24.20 9.18 -0.02
C SER A 96 25.03 8.11 -0.71
N SER A 97 24.42 7.04 -1.21
CA SER A 97 25.18 5.91 -1.76
C SER A 97 25.64 6.12 -3.20
N GLY A 98 25.02 7.04 -3.93
CA GLY A 98 25.20 7.20 -5.38
C GLY A 98 24.57 6.06 -6.20
N ASN A 99 23.86 5.13 -5.57
CA ASN A 99 23.15 4.06 -6.27
C ASN A 99 21.99 4.65 -7.09
N ARG A 100 21.79 4.09 -8.28
CA ARG A 100 20.58 4.29 -9.06
C ARG A 100 19.61 3.15 -8.78
N TYR A 101 18.33 3.43 -8.86
CA TYR A 101 17.27 2.45 -8.67
C TYR A 101 16.38 2.41 -9.91
N VAL A 102 15.93 1.21 -10.29
CA VAL A 102 14.99 0.99 -11.38
C VAL A 102 13.70 0.40 -10.81
N TRP A 103 12.59 0.74 -11.45
CA TRP A 103 11.30 0.10 -11.19
C TRP A 103 11.21 -1.20 -12.01
N ASP A 104 11.14 -2.33 -11.32
CA ASP A 104 10.91 -3.64 -11.94
C ASP A 104 9.41 -3.85 -12.12
N GLU A 105 8.89 -3.56 -13.32
CA GLU A 105 7.45 -3.65 -13.61
C GLU A 105 6.90 -5.05 -13.43
N ARG A 106 7.68 -6.07 -13.78
CA ARG A 106 7.25 -7.47 -13.69
C ARG A 106 7.00 -7.89 -12.25
N LYS A 107 7.84 -7.38 -11.34
CA LYS A 107 7.76 -7.68 -9.90
C LYS A 107 7.00 -6.63 -9.12
N GLY A 108 6.74 -5.47 -9.71
CA GLY A 108 6.20 -4.31 -9.03
C GLY A 108 7.05 -3.87 -7.84
N ILE A 109 8.39 -3.90 -7.93
CA ILE A 109 9.31 -3.52 -6.85
C ILE A 109 10.41 -2.54 -7.31
N ALA A 110 10.86 -1.69 -6.40
CA ALA A 110 12.07 -0.91 -6.58
C ALA A 110 13.31 -1.74 -6.28
N ARG A 111 14.29 -1.76 -7.19
CA ARG A 111 15.57 -2.45 -6.97
C ARG A 111 16.74 -1.59 -7.44
N LYS A 112 17.94 -1.90 -6.96
CA LYS A 112 19.17 -1.27 -7.46
C LYS A 112 19.34 -1.55 -8.94
N ALA A 113 19.78 -0.54 -9.67
CA ALA A 113 20.05 -0.62 -11.09
C ALA A 113 21.35 -1.39 -11.35
N SER A 114 21.28 -2.35 -12.25
CA SER A 114 22.40 -3.00 -12.93
C SER A 114 22.81 -2.17 -14.15
N ASN A 115 24.02 -2.40 -14.68
CA ASN A 115 24.51 -1.68 -15.87
C ASN A 115 23.67 -1.98 -17.12
N ASP A 116 23.06 -3.16 -17.19
CA ASP A 116 22.26 -3.62 -18.33
C ASP A 116 20.76 -3.31 -18.19
N ASP A 117 20.35 -2.65 -17.10
CA ASP A 117 18.94 -2.31 -16.91
C ASP A 117 18.52 -1.17 -17.84
N THR A 118 17.56 -1.48 -18.71
CA THR A 118 16.86 -0.50 -19.56
C THR A 118 15.61 0.07 -18.90
N GLY A 119 15.30 -0.39 -17.69
CA GLY A 119 14.11 -0.02 -16.95
C GLY A 119 14.09 1.47 -16.55
N PRO A 120 12.90 2.01 -16.31
CA PRO A 120 12.71 3.38 -15.88
C PRO A 120 13.35 3.61 -14.52
N LEU A 121 14.24 4.61 -14.46
CA LEU A 121 14.96 5.00 -13.27
C LEU A 121 14.04 5.73 -12.30
N LEU A 122 14.05 5.30 -11.04
CA LEU A 122 13.33 5.97 -9.97
C LEU A 122 13.97 7.34 -9.65
N PRO A 123 13.16 8.34 -9.27
CA PRO A 123 13.65 9.70 -9.01
C PRO A 123 14.34 9.80 -7.64
N THR A 124 15.49 9.15 -7.45
CA THR A 124 16.26 9.24 -6.21
C THR A 124 16.64 10.69 -5.91
N ILE A 125 16.42 11.11 -4.66
CA ILE A 125 16.73 12.48 -4.23
C ILE A 125 18.24 12.71 -4.28
N ARG A 126 18.66 13.92 -4.66
CA ARG A 126 20.07 14.33 -4.59
C ARG A 126 20.38 14.97 -3.23
N SER A 127 21.64 14.89 -2.79
CA SER A 127 22.08 15.48 -1.52
C SER A 127 21.78 16.99 -1.42
N GLU A 128 21.98 17.73 -2.53
CA GLU A 128 21.68 19.17 -2.62
C GLU A 128 20.20 19.47 -2.51
N GLU A 129 19.38 18.64 -3.13
CA GLU A 129 17.92 18.75 -3.04
C GLU A 129 17.43 18.48 -1.62
N PHE A 130 17.96 17.44 -0.96
CA PHE A 130 17.60 17.15 0.42
C PHE A 130 17.96 18.29 1.38
N ARG A 131 19.10 18.98 1.15
CA ARG A 131 19.45 20.22 1.87
C ARG A 131 18.42 21.31 1.64
N THR A 132 17.99 21.48 0.39
CA THR A 132 16.96 22.46 0.00
C THR A 132 15.65 22.19 0.73
N TRP A 133 15.20 20.94 0.79
CA TRP A 133 14.00 20.55 1.51
C TRP A 133 14.07 20.86 3.01
N ARG A 134 15.23 20.63 3.64
CA ARG A 134 15.45 21.00 5.05
C ARG A 134 15.42 22.51 5.26
N ALA A 135 16.06 23.28 4.39
CA ALA A 135 16.09 24.74 4.47
C ALA A 135 14.70 25.36 4.29
N GLU A 136 13.91 24.86 3.34
CA GLU A 136 12.53 25.27 3.11
C GLU A 136 11.64 24.96 4.31
N PHE A 137 11.75 23.75 4.88
CA PHE A 137 11.02 23.36 6.08
C PHE A 137 11.35 24.25 7.29
N LEU A 138 12.64 24.56 7.51
CA LEU A 138 12.99 25.48 8.58
C LEU A 138 12.49 26.89 8.33
N THR A 139 12.48 27.34 7.07
CA THR A 139 11.98 28.67 6.73
C THR A 139 10.50 28.80 7.05
N SER A 140 9.68 27.76 6.82
CA SER A 140 8.28 27.77 7.22
C SER A 140 8.06 27.61 8.73
N ALA A 141 8.93 26.87 9.43
CA ALA A 141 8.83 26.63 10.88
C ALA A 141 9.44 27.74 11.77
N LYS A 142 10.25 28.65 11.20
CA LYS A 142 10.99 29.69 11.96
C LYS A 142 10.10 30.58 12.82
N ALA A 143 8.88 30.89 12.38
CA ALA A 143 8.00 31.82 13.08
C ALA A 143 7.54 31.30 14.45
N THR A 144 7.41 29.98 14.61
CA THR A 144 6.87 29.33 15.80
C THR A 144 7.91 28.92 16.83
N LEU A 145 9.20 28.96 16.49
CA LEU A 145 10.28 28.42 17.32
C LEU A 145 10.86 29.44 18.30
N ALA A 146 11.20 28.97 19.50
CA ALA A 146 12.02 29.71 20.46
C ALA A 146 13.44 29.98 19.92
N PRO A 147 14.13 31.06 20.36
CA PRO A 147 15.46 31.41 19.85
C PRO A 147 16.51 30.29 20.00
N GLU A 148 16.46 29.53 21.09
CA GLU A 148 17.39 28.43 21.36
C GLU A 148 17.20 27.26 20.37
N ASP A 149 15.95 26.86 20.12
CA ASP A 149 15.61 25.81 19.16
C ASP A 149 15.95 26.20 17.73
N ARG A 150 15.90 27.50 17.39
CA ARG A 150 16.31 27.99 16.07
C ARG A 150 17.80 27.72 15.81
N ALA A 151 18.66 27.89 16.81
CA ALA A 151 20.09 27.62 16.67
C ALA A 151 20.35 26.11 16.46
N ILE A 152 19.66 25.25 17.22
CA ILE A 152 19.73 23.79 17.09
C ILE A 152 19.23 23.35 15.71
N ALA A 153 18.07 23.85 15.28
CA ALA A 153 17.48 23.53 13.98
C ALA A 153 18.37 24.01 12.82
N THR A 154 18.96 25.20 12.92
CA THR A 154 19.92 25.72 11.91
C THR A 154 21.12 24.79 11.79
N ARG A 155 21.72 24.39 12.92
CA ARG A 155 22.83 23.42 12.94
C ARG A 155 22.43 22.07 12.34
N TRP A 156 21.21 21.58 12.62
CA TRP A 156 20.68 20.35 12.05
C TRP A 156 20.60 20.41 10.51
N CYS A 157 20.21 21.55 9.95
CA CYS A 157 20.16 21.76 8.52
C CYS A 157 21.58 21.83 7.91
N GLU A 158 22.46 22.64 8.47
CA GLU A 158 23.82 22.86 7.95
C GLU A 158 24.70 21.60 8.00
N LYS A 159 24.60 20.83 9.09
CA LYS A 159 25.44 19.64 9.32
C LYS A 159 24.77 18.34 8.87
N LEU A 160 23.61 18.42 8.21
CA LEU A 160 22.84 17.24 7.76
C LEU A 160 22.62 16.19 8.86
N LEU A 161 22.34 16.64 10.09
CA LEU A 161 22.17 15.75 11.24
C LEU A 161 20.93 14.84 11.10
N PRO A 162 20.89 13.69 11.78
CA PRO A 162 19.68 12.84 11.78
C PRO A 162 18.47 13.57 12.38
N THR A 163 17.25 13.12 12.05
CA THR A 163 15.99 13.70 12.56
C THR A 163 15.92 13.72 14.09
N SER A 164 16.56 12.76 14.77
CA SER A 164 16.64 12.73 16.24
C SER A 164 17.40 13.90 16.86
N SER A 165 18.21 14.63 16.07
CA SER A 165 18.91 15.85 16.51
C SER A 165 18.09 17.13 16.32
N LEU A 166 16.90 17.03 15.73
CA LEU A 166 15.96 18.15 15.60
C LEU A 166 15.15 18.31 16.90
N PRO A 167 14.76 19.54 17.31
CA PRO A 167 13.86 19.74 18.45
C PRO A 167 12.61 18.84 18.36
N PRO A 168 12.17 18.19 19.46
CA PRO A 168 11.09 17.21 19.44
C PRO A 168 9.80 17.70 18.75
N GLU A 169 9.46 18.97 18.96
CA GLU A 169 8.29 19.63 18.38
C GLU A 169 8.30 19.66 16.85
N LEU A 170 9.48 19.65 16.23
CA LEU A 170 9.65 19.69 14.78
C LEU A 170 9.85 18.30 14.15
N GLN A 171 10.12 17.25 14.94
CA GLN A 171 10.42 15.92 14.39
C GLN A 171 9.23 15.34 13.62
N ALA A 172 8.03 15.35 14.22
CA ALA A 172 6.83 14.85 13.57
C ALA A 172 6.40 15.72 12.36
N PRO A 173 6.37 17.06 12.45
CA PRO A 173 6.15 17.93 11.29
C PRO A 173 7.14 17.68 10.15
N TRP A 174 8.44 17.51 10.46
CA TRP A 174 9.47 17.22 9.46
C TRP A 174 9.22 15.88 8.77
N ASN A 175 8.95 14.81 9.51
CA ASN A 175 8.67 13.49 8.93
C ASN A 175 7.41 13.51 8.05
N LYS A 176 6.39 14.28 8.44
CA LYS A 176 5.17 14.48 7.64
C LYS A 176 5.48 15.18 6.32
N GLU A 177 6.24 16.28 6.37
CA GLU A 177 6.65 17.04 5.19
C GLU A 177 7.53 16.20 4.26
N LEU A 178 8.49 15.47 4.82
CA LEU A 178 9.36 14.57 4.06
C LEU A 178 8.54 13.48 3.34
N SER A 179 7.61 12.86 4.05
CA SER A 179 6.71 11.84 3.47
C SER A 179 5.81 12.41 2.38
N ARG A 180 5.33 13.65 2.56
CA ARG A 180 4.55 14.36 1.54
C ARG A 180 5.37 14.55 0.26
N ARG A 181 6.58 15.10 0.36
CA ARG A 181 7.45 15.34 -0.82
C ARG A 181 7.83 14.05 -1.54
N VAL A 182 8.14 12.99 -0.80
CA VAL A 182 8.42 11.66 -1.40
C VAL A 182 7.19 11.14 -2.13
N ARG A 183 5.99 11.28 -1.54
CA ARG A 183 4.74 10.87 -2.20
C ARG A 183 4.48 11.67 -3.47
N ASP A 184 4.60 12.98 -3.43
CA ASP A 184 4.36 13.86 -4.58
C ASP A 184 5.30 13.50 -5.74
N ARG A 185 6.56 13.22 -5.41
CA ARG A 185 7.57 12.77 -6.37
C ARG A 185 7.26 11.40 -6.98
N LEU A 186 6.87 10.43 -6.15
CA LEU A 186 6.48 9.10 -6.64
C LEU A 186 5.22 9.19 -7.51
N SER A 187 4.23 9.99 -7.11
CA SER A 187 3.02 10.24 -7.89
C SER A 187 3.37 10.82 -9.26
N SER A 188 4.21 11.87 -9.30
CA SER A 188 4.65 12.46 -10.57
C SER A 188 5.38 11.46 -11.46
N PHE A 189 6.23 10.61 -10.88
CA PHE A 189 6.93 9.56 -11.61
C PHE A 189 5.96 8.54 -12.23
N PHE A 190 5.03 7.99 -11.45
CA PHE A 190 4.08 6.99 -11.97
C PHE A 190 3.07 7.60 -12.95
N SER A 191 2.53 8.79 -12.67
CA SER A 191 1.60 9.46 -13.59
C SER A 191 2.24 9.80 -14.94
N SER A 192 3.52 10.19 -14.97
CA SER A 192 4.23 10.47 -16.23
C SER A 192 4.42 9.24 -17.14
N ARG A 193 4.20 8.05 -16.58
CA ARG A 193 4.36 6.78 -17.28
C ARG A 193 3.05 6.23 -17.78
N ASP A 194 1.99 6.38 -17.00
CA ASP A 194 0.64 6.02 -17.44
C ASP A 194 0.28 6.77 -18.73
N THR A 195 0.75 8.01 -18.89
CA THR A 195 0.56 8.79 -20.12
C THR A 195 1.38 8.29 -21.31
N ARG A 196 2.59 7.75 -21.11
CA ARG A 196 3.44 7.27 -22.23
C ARG A 196 2.92 5.99 -22.86
N SER A 197 2.23 5.15 -22.10
CA SER A 197 1.64 3.92 -22.64
C SER A 197 0.47 4.18 -23.59
N LEU A 198 -0.17 5.35 -23.49
CA LEU A 198 -1.35 5.69 -24.29
C LEU A 198 -1.00 6.29 -25.67
N ASP A 199 0.18 6.91 -25.80
CA ASP A 199 0.59 7.56 -27.06
C ASP A 199 1.30 6.60 -28.03
N ASP A 200 1.87 5.48 -27.55
CA ASP A 200 2.54 4.47 -28.38
C ASP A 200 1.57 3.39 -28.95
N GLU A 201 0.27 3.45 -28.64
CA GLU A 201 -0.78 2.55 -29.14
C GLU A 201 -1.68 3.17 -30.24
N VAL A 202 -1.15 4.08 -31.06
CA VAL A 202 -1.87 4.54 -32.27
C VAL A 202 -1.41 3.75 -33.51
N ASP A 203 -1.69 2.45 -33.49
CA ASP A 203 -1.85 1.62 -34.69
C ASP A 203 -3.27 1.03 -34.66
N GLN A 204 -4.26 1.88 -35.00
CA GLN A 204 -5.71 1.65 -34.84
C GLN A 204 -6.31 0.62 -35.82
N LYS A 205 -5.67 -0.54 -36.01
CA LYS A 205 -6.23 -1.63 -36.81
C LYS A 205 -6.72 -2.84 -36.02
N GLU A 206 -6.48 -2.89 -34.70
CA GLU A 206 -6.90 -4.03 -33.85
C GLU A 206 -8.18 -3.81 -33.03
N PHE A 207 -8.79 -2.60 -33.07
CA PHE A 207 -9.92 -2.28 -32.17
C PHE A 207 -11.19 -3.12 -32.41
N ILE A 208 -11.32 -3.81 -33.55
CA ILE A 208 -12.46 -4.69 -33.84
C ILE A 208 -12.30 -6.08 -33.17
N GLY A 209 -11.08 -6.49 -32.81
CA GLY A 209 -10.81 -7.78 -32.13
C GLY A 209 -10.94 -7.73 -30.61
N SER A 210 -10.85 -6.54 -30.00
CA SER A 210 -10.82 -6.38 -28.53
C SER A 210 -12.17 -6.70 -27.87
N ASP A 211 -13.29 -6.39 -28.52
CA ASP A 211 -14.63 -6.66 -27.98
C ASP A 211 -14.91 -8.17 -27.89
N GLN A 212 -14.45 -8.96 -28.87
CA GLN A 212 -14.60 -10.42 -28.85
C GLN A 212 -13.72 -11.07 -27.77
N ALA A 213 -12.47 -10.61 -27.63
CA ALA A 213 -11.57 -11.12 -26.59
C ALA A 213 -12.11 -10.86 -25.18
N ALA A 214 -12.67 -9.67 -24.93
CA ALA A 214 -13.27 -9.35 -23.63
C ALA A 214 -14.54 -10.18 -23.35
N ASP A 215 -15.35 -10.47 -24.38
CA ASP A 215 -16.53 -11.32 -24.25
C ASP A 215 -16.15 -12.80 -24.02
N GLU A 216 -15.08 -13.29 -24.66
CA GLU A 216 -14.50 -14.62 -24.42
C GLU A 216 -13.92 -14.73 -23.00
N GLU A 217 -13.16 -13.74 -22.55
CA GLU A 217 -12.57 -13.70 -21.21
C GLU A 217 -13.67 -13.65 -20.13
N MET A 218 -14.72 -12.85 -20.33
CA MET A 218 -15.86 -12.79 -19.43
C MET A 218 -16.61 -14.13 -19.38
N THR A 219 -16.77 -14.81 -20.52
CA THR A 219 -17.39 -16.14 -20.57
C THR A 219 -16.56 -17.17 -19.82
N ALA A 220 -15.24 -17.17 -20.03
CA ALA A 220 -14.31 -18.05 -19.32
C ALA A 220 -14.34 -17.85 -17.80
N ALA A 221 -14.42 -16.59 -17.34
CA ALA A 221 -14.53 -16.25 -15.93
C ALA A 221 -15.88 -16.68 -15.30
N ILE A 222 -16.97 -16.65 -16.08
CA ILE A 222 -18.28 -17.17 -15.64
C ILE A 222 -18.20 -18.69 -15.49
N ASP A 223 -17.61 -19.39 -16.46
CA ASP A 223 -17.50 -20.85 -16.47
C ASP A 223 -16.58 -21.37 -15.36
N SER A 224 -15.54 -20.61 -15.00
CA SER A 224 -14.64 -20.93 -13.88
C SER A 224 -15.21 -20.57 -12.50
N GLY A 225 -16.31 -19.81 -12.45
CA GLY A 225 -16.88 -19.30 -11.20
C GLY A 225 -16.10 -18.14 -10.57
N GLU A 226 -15.25 -17.47 -11.34
CA GLU A 226 -14.46 -16.31 -10.91
C GLU A 226 -15.27 -15.00 -11.03
N PHE A 227 -16.37 -14.91 -10.26
CA PHE A 227 -17.28 -13.76 -10.35
C PHE A 227 -16.64 -12.41 -9.98
N PHE A 228 -15.53 -12.42 -9.24
CA PHE A 228 -14.75 -11.21 -9.00
C PHE A 228 -14.17 -10.63 -10.30
N LEU A 229 -13.54 -11.49 -11.10
CA LEU A 229 -12.96 -11.12 -12.39
C LEU A 229 -14.05 -10.64 -13.36
N VAL A 230 -15.21 -11.29 -13.36
CA VAL A 230 -16.37 -10.83 -14.16
C VAL A 230 -16.74 -9.38 -13.84
N GLY A 231 -16.83 -9.02 -12.56
CA GLY A 231 -17.14 -7.63 -12.17
C GLY A 231 -16.02 -6.64 -12.55
N GLU A 232 -14.75 -7.07 -12.55
CA GLU A 232 -13.63 -6.26 -13.01
C GLU A 232 -13.67 -6.03 -14.53
N LEU A 233 -13.97 -7.07 -15.31
CA LEU A 233 -14.12 -7.00 -16.76
C LEU A 233 -15.29 -6.08 -17.16
N VAL A 234 -16.42 -6.15 -16.44
CA VAL A 234 -17.55 -5.22 -16.64
C VAL A 234 -17.14 -3.78 -16.36
N ALA A 235 -16.37 -3.53 -15.28
CA ALA A 235 -15.88 -2.19 -14.95
C ALA A 235 -14.94 -1.65 -16.04
N ARG A 236 -13.98 -2.47 -16.50
CA ARG A 236 -13.05 -2.12 -17.58
C ARG A 236 -13.79 -1.82 -18.89
N ARG A 237 -14.84 -2.59 -19.22
CA ARG A 237 -15.64 -2.35 -20.42
C ARG A 237 -16.38 -1.01 -20.37
N LEU A 238 -16.82 -0.58 -19.19
CA LEU A 238 -17.43 0.75 -19.01
C LEU A 238 -16.41 1.89 -19.19
N GLU A 239 -15.15 1.68 -18.83
CA GLU A 239 -14.07 2.64 -19.10
C GLU A 239 -13.79 2.74 -20.61
N GLN A 240 -13.77 1.61 -21.31
CA GLN A 240 -13.40 1.54 -22.74
C GLN A 240 -14.53 1.93 -23.71
N LYS A 241 -15.78 1.57 -23.41
CA LYS A 241 -16.89 1.68 -24.37
C LYS A 241 -17.85 2.84 -24.06
N SER A 242 -17.85 3.84 -24.93
CA SER A 242 -18.85 4.91 -24.94
C SER A 242 -20.21 4.35 -25.36
N GLY A 243 -21.08 4.02 -24.40
CA GLY A 243 -22.46 3.59 -24.69
C GLY A 243 -23.01 2.48 -23.79
N VAL A 244 -22.20 1.89 -22.92
CA VAL A 244 -22.74 1.02 -21.86
C VAL A 244 -23.45 1.90 -20.83
N ASP A 245 -24.73 1.63 -20.60
CA ASP A 245 -25.48 2.35 -19.57
C ASP A 245 -24.86 2.10 -18.19
N ALA A 246 -24.55 3.19 -17.50
CA ALA A 246 -23.92 3.15 -16.19
C ALA A 246 -24.77 2.43 -15.13
N SER A 247 -26.10 2.50 -15.25
CA SER A 247 -27.01 1.78 -14.37
C SER A 247 -26.87 0.27 -14.55
N THR A 248 -26.87 -0.20 -15.80
CA THR A 248 -26.66 -1.61 -16.14
C THR A 248 -25.30 -2.11 -15.66
N ALA A 249 -24.22 -1.36 -15.89
CA ALA A 249 -22.89 -1.75 -15.47
C ALA A 249 -22.76 -1.84 -13.94
N LEU A 250 -23.28 -0.84 -13.20
CA LEU A 250 -23.34 -0.88 -11.75
C LEU A 250 -24.09 -2.12 -11.25
N ALA A 251 -25.26 -2.40 -11.83
CA ALA A 251 -26.07 -3.54 -11.45
C ALA A 251 -25.32 -4.88 -11.66
N ARG A 252 -24.65 -5.04 -12.80
CA ARG A 252 -23.87 -6.24 -13.13
C ARG A 252 -22.62 -6.40 -12.28
N MET A 253 -21.90 -5.31 -11.98
CA MET A 253 -20.75 -5.34 -11.06
C MET A 253 -21.16 -5.78 -9.67
N VAL A 254 -22.25 -5.23 -9.13
CA VAL A 254 -22.75 -5.59 -7.80
C VAL A 254 -23.23 -7.04 -7.77
N ALA A 255 -23.96 -7.49 -8.80
CA ALA A 255 -24.38 -8.88 -8.92
C ALA A 255 -23.18 -9.85 -8.98
N ALA A 256 -22.16 -9.53 -9.77
CA ALA A 256 -20.96 -10.36 -9.90
C ALA A 256 -20.19 -10.46 -8.57
N TRP A 257 -19.90 -9.33 -7.93
CA TRP A 257 -19.11 -9.32 -6.69
C TRP A 257 -19.86 -9.81 -5.44
N SER A 258 -21.19 -9.84 -5.49
CA SER A 258 -22.00 -10.42 -4.41
C SER A 258 -22.24 -11.92 -4.56
N THR A 259 -22.02 -12.49 -5.75
CA THR A 259 -22.20 -13.92 -6.00
C THR A 259 -21.02 -14.70 -5.42
N THR A 260 -21.29 -15.48 -4.36
CA THR A 260 -20.25 -16.34 -3.75
C THR A 260 -20.27 -17.76 -4.32
N LYS A 261 -21.45 -18.25 -4.74
CA LYS A 261 -21.69 -19.55 -5.36
C LYS A 261 -22.97 -19.50 -6.20
N GLY A 262 -23.05 -20.30 -7.26
CA GLY A 262 -24.26 -20.48 -8.07
C GLY A 262 -24.20 -19.76 -9.42
N SER A 263 -25.36 -19.62 -10.07
CA SER A 263 -25.46 -18.96 -11.37
C SER A 263 -25.34 -17.45 -11.22
N LEU A 264 -24.47 -16.84 -12.02
CA LEU A 264 -24.31 -15.39 -12.07
C LEU A 264 -25.63 -14.71 -12.46
N LEU A 265 -26.10 -13.79 -11.64
CA LEU A 265 -27.19 -12.90 -12.01
C LEU A 265 -26.69 -11.83 -13.00
N GLN A 266 -27.35 -11.70 -14.14
CA GLN A 266 -27.09 -10.66 -15.14
C GLN A 266 -28.27 -9.68 -15.18
N PRO A 267 -28.40 -8.77 -14.20
CA PRO A 267 -29.44 -7.75 -14.25
C PRO A 267 -29.16 -6.78 -15.40
N ASP A 268 -30.20 -6.36 -16.09
CA ASP A 268 -30.14 -5.34 -17.14
C ASP A 268 -30.30 -3.92 -16.56
N SER A 269 -30.70 -3.80 -15.30
CA SER A 269 -30.89 -2.51 -14.62
C SER A 269 -30.77 -2.61 -13.10
N VAL A 270 -30.59 -1.47 -12.41
CA VAL A 270 -30.59 -1.41 -10.94
C VAL A 270 -31.93 -1.86 -10.32
N PRO A 271 -33.12 -1.45 -10.83
CA PRO A 271 -34.39 -1.95 -10.32
C PRO A 271 -34.53 -3.47 -10.39
N GLU A 272 -34.01 -4.09 -11.45
CA GLU A 272 -34.01 -5.54 -11.57
C GLU A 272 -33.10 -6.20 -10.54
N LEU A 273 -31.89 -5.66 -10.33
CA LEU A 273 -31.01 -6.12 -9.25
C LEU A 273 -31.72 -6.02 -7.90
N VAL A 274 -32.40 -4.90 -7.61
CA VAL A 274 -33.15 -4.71 -6.37
C VAL A 274 -34.23 -5.78 -6.19
N GLY A 275 -34.98 -6.11 -7.25
CA GLY A 275 -35.98 -7.16 -7.23
C GLY A 275 -35.42 -8.58 -7.03
N ARG A 276 -34.10 -8.77 -7.17
CA ARG A 276 -33.40 -10.05 -7.00
C ARG A 276 -32.44 -10.08 -5.81
N LEU A 277 -32.48 -9.08 -4.92
CA LEU A 277 -31.57 -9.01 -3.77
C LEU A 277 -31.70 -10.20 -2.82
N ASP A 278 -32.89 -10.80 -2.71
CA ASP A 278 -33.12 -11.97 -1.86
C ASP A 278 -32.35 -13.22 -2.34
N ALA A 279 -31.89 -13.24 -3.59
CA ALA A 279 -31.04 -14.30 -4.14
C ALA A 279 -29.55 -14.11 -3.83
N LEU A 280 -29.16 -12.99 -3.22
CA LEU A 280 -27.77 -12.63 -2.95
C LEU A 280 -27.51 -12.57 -1.43
N PRO A 281 -26.31 -12.94 -0.96
CA PRO A 281 -25.94 -12.78 0.44
C PRO A 281 -25.92 -11.28 0.82
N THR A 282 -26.73 -10.88 1.81
CA THR A 282 -26.90 -9.47 2.19
C THR A 282 -25.58 -8.77 2.53
N GLU A 283 -24.66 -9.47 3.22
CA GLU A 283 -23.33 -8.95 3.58
C GLU A 283 -22.46 -8.68 2.34
N SER A 284 -22.55 -9.56 1.33
CA SER A 284 -21.76 -9.44 0.09
C SER A 284 -22.28 -8.31 -0.80
N VAL A 285 -23.59 -8.07 -0.83
CA VAL A 285 -24.20 -6.97 -1.61
C VAL A 285 -23.71 -5.61 -1.13
N ALA A 286 -23.68 -5.36 0.17
CA ALA A 286 -23.26 -4.07 0.71
C ALA A 286 -21.80 -3.75 0.35
N LEU A 287 -20.90 -4.73 0.50
CA LEU A 287 -19.49 -4.57 0.18
C LEU A 287 -19.25 -4.42 -1.33
N ALA A 288 -19.97 -5.20 -2.15
CA ALA A 288 -19.95 -5.11 -3.61
C ALA A 288 -20.41 -3.72 -4.08
N LEU A 289 -21.49 -3.18 -3.51
CA LEU A 289 -22.01 -1.85 -3.85
C LEU A 289 -21.01 -0.74 -3.54
N VAL A 290 -20.41 -0.75 -2.34
CA VAL A 290 -19.38 0.24 -1.96
C VAL A 290 -18.19 0.18 -2.92
N SER A 291 -17.76 -1.03 -3.27
CA SER A 291 -16.65 -1.25 -4.19
C SER A 291 -16.99 -0.75 -5.60
N ALA A 292 -18.20 -0.99 -6.07
CA ALA A 292 -18.65 -0.58 -7.40
C ALA A 292 -18.76 0.94 -7.51
N ILE A 293 -19.35 1.60 -6.50
CA ILE A 293 -19.41 3.07 -6.43
C ILE A 293 -17.99 3.66 -6.39
N ARG A 294 -17.08 3.08 -5.60
CA ARG A 294 -15.69 3.56 -5.52
C ARG A 294 -14.98 3.47 -6.87
N ARG A 295 -15.22 2.40 -7.64
CA ARG A 295 -14.63 2.22 -8.97
C ARG A 295 -15.21 3.21 -9.98
N LEU A 296 -16.53 3.36 -9.99
CA LEU A 296 -17.24 4.30 -10.85
C LEU A 296 -16.84 5.77 -10.60
N ARG A 297 -16.54 6.14 -9.35
CA ARG A 297 -16.04 7.49 -9.01
C ARG A 297 -14.69 7.84 -9.62
N VAL A 298 -13.89 6.85 -10.00
CA VAL A 298 -12.62 7.09 -10.71
C VAL A 298 -12.88 7.57 -12.15
N CYS A 299 -14.10 7.43 -12.66
CA CYS A 299 -14.52 7.89 -13.99
C CYS A 299 -15.63 8.98 -13.90
N PRO A 300 -15.31 10.18 -13.36
CA PRO A 300 -16.31 11.21 -13.04
C PRO A 300 -17.02 11.80 -14.27
N GLU A 301 -16.42 11.74 -15.47
CA GLU A 301 -16.98 12.34 -16.69
C GLU A 301 -18.22 11.60 -17.24
N ARG A 302 -18.52 10.39 -16.74
CA ARG A 302 -19.56 9.52 -17.31
C ARG A 302 -20.79 9.31 -16.41
N LEU A 303 -20.86 9.96 -15.25
CA LEU A 303 -21.91 9.75 -14.24
C LEU A 303 -22.54 11.08 -13.78
N PRO A 304 -23.40 11.71 -14.60
CA PRO A 304 -23.96 13.04 -14.31
C PRO A 304 -24.92 13.07 -13.11
N TRP A 305 -25.33 11.92 -12.57
CA TRP A 305 -26.30 11.80 -11.48
C TRP A 305 -25.69 11.51 -10.10
N ILE A 306 -24.36 11.44 -9.99
CA ILE A 306 -23.63 11.18 -8.71
C ILE A 306 -23.05 12.48 -8.12
N ALA A 307 -23.28 13.64 -8.76
CA ALA A 307 -22.90 14.96 -8.26
C ALA A 307 -23.93 15.52 -7.27
#